data_AF-A0A1L8GQ38-F1
#
_entry.id   AF-A0A1L8GQ38-F1
#
_cell.length_a   1.000
_cell.length_b   1.000
_cell.length_c   1.000
_cell.angle_alpha   90.00
_cell.angle_beta   90.00
_cell.angle_gamma   90.00
#
_symmetry.space_group_name_H-M   'P 1'
#
loop_
_entity.id
_entity.type
_entity.pdbx_description
1 polymer ?
#
loop_
_entity_poly.entity_id
_entity_poly.type
_entity_poly.pdbx_seq_one_letter_code
_entity_poly.pdbx_strand_id
1 'polypeptide(L)'
;MKKVQCTLLLVAAVLLLLDSGGAAVITGACEKDQQCGGGMCCAVSIWIRSLRMCTPLGNEGDDCHPLSHKIPYFGKRMHHTCPCLQNLACTKLDDSIYKCLPLIKNKDFYF
;
A
#
# COMPACT_ATOMS: atom_id res chain seq x y z
N MET A 1 43.71 -14.17 -9.02
CA MET A 1 43.01 -12.86 -8.94
C MET A 1 41.73 -12.81 -9.79
N LYS A 2 41.76 -13.10 -11.10
CA LYS A 2 40.58 -13.02 -11.98
C LYS A 2 39.38 -13.89 -11.58
N LYS A 3 39.62 -15.11 -11.06
CA LYS A 3 38.54 -16.03 -10.61
C LYS A 3 37.79 -15.52 -9.38
N VAL A 4 38.49 -14.86 -8.46
CA VAL A 4 37.94 -14.33 -7.19
C VAL A 4 37.07 -13.09 -7.45
N GLN A 5 37.51 -12.21 -8.36
CA GLN A 5 36.72 -11.05 -8.80
C GLN A 5 35.37 -11.47 -9.40
N CYS A 6 35.36 -12.55 -10.20
CA CYS A 6 34.17 -13.05 -10.87
C CYS A 6 33.19 -13.72 -9.89
N THR A 7 33.70 -14.44 -8.88
CA THR A 7 32.87 -15.03 -7.83
C THR A 7 32.25 -13.95 -6.94
N LEU A 8 33.00 -12.90 -6.61
CA LEU A 8 32.47 -11.77 -5.84
C LEU A 8 31.34 -11.04 -6.59
N LEU A 9 31.51 -10.82 -7.90
CA LEU A 9 30.51 -10.20 -8.77
C LEU A 9 29.24 -11.05 -8.88
N LEU A 10 29.38 -12.37 -9.03
CA LEU A 10 28.24 -13.29 -9.07
C LEU A 10 27.46 -13.31 -7.75
N VAL A 11 28.17 -13.34 -6.61
CA VAL A 11 27.54 -13.30 -5.28
C VAL A 11 26.81 -11.96 -5.07
N ALA A 12 27.41 -10.84 -5.45
CA ALA A 12 26.78 -9.53 -5.38
C ALA A 12 25.52 -9.45 -6.26
N ALA A 13 25.57 -10.00 -7.48
CA ALA A 13 24.43 -10.05 -8.39
C ALA A 13 23.27 -10.90 -7.82
N VAL A 14 23.57 -12.06 -7.23
CA VAL A 14 22.56 -12.91 -6.59
C VAL A 14 21.92 -12.22 -5.37
N LEU A 15 22.73 -11.53 -4.55
CA LEU A 15 22.23 -10.74 -3.42
C LEU A 15 21.30 -9.60 -3.86
N LEU A 16 21.63 -8.91 -4.96
CA LEU A 16 20.78 -7.85 -5.52
C LEU A 16 19.46 -8.39 -6.10
N LEU A 17 19.46 -9.61 -6.64
CA LEU A 17 18.25 -10.24 -7.16
C LEU A 17 17.29 -10.69 -6.06
N LEU A 18 17.80 -11.08 -4.89
CA LEU A 18 16.97 -11.47 -3.73
C LEU A 18 16.09 -10.32 -3.21
N ASP A 19 16.54 -9.08 -3.32
CA ASP A 19 15.78 -7.89 -2.88
C ASP A 19 14.67 -7.50 -3.88
N SER A 20 14.77 -7.99 -5.12
CA SER A 20 13.78 -7.75 -6.18
C SER A 20 12.61 -8.74 -6.18
N GLY A 21 12.59 -9.66 -5.21
CA GLY A 21 11.52 -10.63 -5.01
C GLY A 21 10.22 -9.94 -4.61
N GLY A 22 9.48 -9.42 -5.59
CA GLY A 22 8.08 -9.05 -5.40
C GLY A 22 7.33 -10.25 -4.83
N ALA A 23 6.72 -10.09 -3.66
CA ALA A 23 5.99 -11.17 -3.03
C ALA A 23 4.84 -11.60 -3.95
N ALA A 24 4.91 -12.83 -4.46
CA ALA A 24 3.80 -13.44 -5.15
C ALA A 24 2.70 -13.72 -4.10
N VAL A 25 1.63 -12.95 -4.15
CA VAL A 25 0.50 -13.07 -3.22
C VAL A 25 -0.32 -14.30 -3.62
N ILE A 26 0.02 -15.48 -3.08
CA ILE A 26 -0.65 -16.75 -3.42
C ILE A 26 -2.10 -16.79 -2.88
N THR A 27 -2.35 -16.15 -1.73
CA THR A 27 -3.63 -16.28 -0.98
C THR A 27 -4.32 -14.95 -0.66
N GLY A 28 -3.77 -13.83 -1.11
CA GLY A 28 -4.27 -12.50 -0.76
C GLY A 28 -3.84 -12.01 0.62
N ALA A 29 -3.32 -12.87 1.51
CA ALA A 29 -2.97 -12.53 2.89
C ALA A 29 -1.62 -11.80 3.01
N CYS A 30 -1.51 -10.86 3.94
CA CYS A 30 -0.31 -10.05 4.14
C CYS A 30 -0.14 -9.61 5.61
N GLU A 31 1.04 -9.12 5.96
CA GLU A 31 1.29 -8.41 7.23
C GLU A 31 1.80 -6.99 7.01
N LYS A 32 2.49 -6.73 5.88
CA LYS A 32 3.03 -5.42 5.47
C LYS A 32 2.71 -5.12 4.02
N ASP A 33 2.65 -3.83 3.67
CA ASP A 33 2.40 -3.36 2.30
C ASP A 33 3.42 -3.90 1.28
N GLN A 34 4.68 -4.15 1.69
CA GLN A 34 5.74 -4.69 0.82
C GLN A 34 5.43 -6.09 0.26
N GLN A 35 4.52 -6.82 0.91
CA GLN A 35 4.08 -8.13 0.44
C GLN A 35 3.02 -8.03 -0.65
N CYS A 36 2.44 -6.84 -0.86
CA CYS A 36 1.40 -6.61 -1.83
C CYS A 36 1.95 -6.01 -3.12
N GLY A 37 1.25 -6.23 -4.22
CA GLY A 37 1.61 -5.64 -5.51
C GLY A 37 1.47 -4.12 -5.55
N GLY A 38 1.98 -3.50 -6.62
CA GLY A 38 1.78 -2.07 -6.86
C GLY A 38 0.29 -1.72 -6.91
N GLY A 39 -0.11 -0.63 -6.27
CA GLY A 39 -1.51 -0.23 -6.18
C GLY A 39 -2.34 -1.04 -5.15
N MET A 40 -1.67 -1.71 -4.21
CA MET A 40 -2.33 -2.40 -3.11
C MET A 40 -1.72 -2.00 -1.77
N CYS A 41 -2.50 -2.15 -0.70
CA CYS A 41 -2.05 -2.00 0.68
C CYS A 41 -2.48 -3.22 1.51
N CYS A 42 -1.81 -3.44 2.64
CA CYS A 42 -2.14 -4.54 3.53
C CYS A 42 -3.15 -4.10 4.60
N ALA A 43 -4.45 -4.22 4.30
CA ALA A 43 -5.53 -3.74 5.17
C ALA A 43 -6.10 -4.86 6.06
N VAL A 44 -6.67 -4.47 7.20
CA VAL A 44 -7.38 -5.39 8.11
C VAL A 44 -8.74 -5.76 7.52
N SER A 45 -9.13 -7.03 7.60
CA SER A 45 -10.45 -7.45 7.13
C SER A 45 -11.57 -6.88 8.02
N ILE A 46 -12.71 -6.53 7.41
CA ILE A 46 -13.86 -5.94 8.12
C ILE A 46 -14.45 -6.92 9.16
N TRP A 47 -14.45 -8.22 8.84
CA TRP A 47 -15.13 -9.26 9.62
C TRP A 47 -14.20 -9.94 10.64
N ILE A 48 -12.90 -10.02 10.37
CA ILE A 48 -11.92 -10.79 11.17
C ILE A 48 -10.70 -9.92 11.43
N ARG A 49 -10.60 -9.36 12.65
CA ARG A 49 -9.49 -8.45 13.02
C ARG A 49 -8.10 -9.08 12.92
N SER A 50 -8.02 -10.40 13.09
CA SER A 50 -6.76 -11.15 13.02
C SER A 50 -6.30 -11.41 11.57
N LEU A 51 -7.13 -11.12 10.57
CA LEU A 51 -6.84 -11.36 9.16
C LEU A 51 -6.58 -10.06 8.42
N ARG A 52 -5.50 -10.03 7.65
CA ARG A 52 -5.11 -8.93 6.78
C ARG A 52 -4.94 -9.43 5.36
N MET A 53 -5.33 -8.58 4.41
CA MET A 53 -5.28 -8.91 2.99
C MET A 53 -4.73 -7.74 2.18
N CYS A 54 -4.10 -8.07 1.06
CA CYS A 54 -3.79 -7.11 0.02
C CYS A 54 -5.09 -6.59 -0.57
N THR A 55 -5.36 -5.31 -0.32
CA THR A 55 -6.56 -4.61 -0.74
C THR A 55 -6.15 -3.51 -1.73
N PRO A 56 -6.88 -3.29 -2.82
CA PRO A 56 -6.57 -2.22 -3.77
C PRO A 56 -6.69 -0.83 -3.13
N LEU A 57 -6.06 0.17 -3.74
CA LEU A 57 -6.25 1.58 -3.37
C LEU A 57 -7.70 2.02 -3.61
N GLY A 58 -8.15 3.02 -2.85
CA GLY A 58 -9.48 3.59 -2.99
C GLY A 58 -9.65 4.34 -4.31
N ASN A 59 -10.73 4.03 -5.02
CA ASN A 59 -11.22 4.73 -6.20
C ASN A 59 -12.11 5.91 -5.80
N GLU A 60 -12.55 6.70 -6.78
CA GLU A 60 -13.45 7.82 -6.52
C GLU A 60 -14.76 7.35 -5.84
N GLY A 61 -15.12 7.98 -4.72
CA GLY A 61 -16.30 7.66 -3.93
C GLY A 61 -16.09 6.60 -2.84
N ASP A 62 -14.98 5.85 -2.86
CA ASP A 62 -14.65 4.84 -1.85
C ASP A 62 -14.39 5.49 -0.48
N ASP A 63 -14.74 4.74 0.58
CA ASP A 63 -14.45 5.16 1.95
C ASP A 63 -12.95 5.12 2.23
N CYS A 64 -12.46 6.18 2.87
CA CYS A 64 -11.05 6.32 3.20
C CYS A 64 -10.89 6.76 4.64
N HIS A 65 -9.67 6.69 5.18
CA HIS A 65 -9.37 7.21 6.51
C HIS A 65 -8.23 8.22 6.42
N PRO A 66 -8.32 9.39 7.09
CA PRO A 66 -7.32 10.46 6.98
C PRO A 66 -5.94 10.05 7.54
N LEU A 67 -5.85 8.96 8.30
CA LEU A 67 -4.56 8.41 8.76
C LEU A 67 -4.01 7.28 7.88
N SER A 68 -4.67 6.91 6.78
CA SER A 68 -4.20 5.85 5.88
C SER A 68 -3.06 6.30 4.94
N HIS A 69 -2.50 7.49 5.15
CA HIS A 69 -1.54 8.13 4.26
C HIS A 69 -0.26 7.32 4.02
N LYS A 70 0.11 7.24 2.73
CA LYS A 70 1.34 6.71 2.15
C LYS A 70 1.42 5.18 1.98
N ILE A 71 1.94 4.78 0.82
CA ILE A 71 2.38 3.43 0.47
C ILE A 71 3.79 3.54 -0.11
N PRO A 72 4.72 2.63 0.24
CA PRO A 72 4.55 1.57 1.22
C PRO A 72 4.54 2.12 2.66
N TYR A 73 3.61 1.64 3.48
CA TYR A 73 3.65 1.83 4.92
C TYR A 73 4.52 0.74 5.55
N PHE A 74 5.57 1.13 6.28
CA PHE A 74 6.53 0.19 6.88
C PHE A 74 6.05 -0.41 8.21
N GLY A 75 4.92 0.07 8.76
CA GLY A 75 4.27 -0.50 9.94
C GLY A 75 3.15 -1.49 9.59
N LYS A 76 2.34 -1.85 10.58
CA LYS A 76 1.12 -2.65 10.40
C LYS A 76 -0.10 -1.74 10.33
N ARG A 77 -0.90 -1.84 9.27
CA ARG A 77 -2.15 -1.08 9.20
C ARG A 77 -3.15 -1.65 10.21
N MET A 78 -3.85 -0.74 10.86
CA MET A 78 -4.92 -1.04 11.81
C MET A 78 -6.31 -0.75 11.24
N HIS A 79 -6.36 -0.03 10.11
CA HIS A 79 -7.60 0.32 9.43
C HIS A 79 -7.92 -0.69 8.34
N HIS A 80 -9.21 -0.82 8.05
CA HIS A 80 -9.75 -1.62 6.96
C HIS A 80 -9.73 -0.88 5.61
N THR A 81 -9.31 0.39 5.59
CA THR A 81 -9.24 1.22 4.38
C THR A 81 -7.80 1.41 3.89
N CYS A 82 -7.60 1.26 2.59
CA CYS A 82 -6.39 1.68 1.90
C CYS A 82 -6.44 3.18 1.55
N PRO A 83 -5.28 3.83 1.34
CA PRO A 83 -5.26 5.18 0.79
C PRO A 83 -5.83 5.23 -0.62
N CYS A 84 -6.28 6.42 -1.02
CA CYS A 84 -6.81 6.67 -2.35
C CYS A 84 -5.71 6.56 -3.43
N LEU A 85 -6.14 6.40 -4.69
CA LEU A 85 -5.26 6.51 -5.86
C LEU A 85 -4.58 7.89 -5.96
N GLN A 86 -3.48 7.97 -6.72
CA GLN A 86 -2.58 9.13 -6.80
C GLN A 86 -3.25 10.46 -7.24
N ASN A 87 -4.45 10.40 -7.84
CA ASN A 87 -5.20 11.57 -8.31
C ASN A 87 -6.39 11.95 -7.41
N LEU A 88 -6.54 11.26 -6.27
CA LEU A 88 -7.66 11.41 -5.36
C LEU A 88 -7.14 11.81 -3.97
N ALA A 89 -7.94 12.59 -3.25
CA ALA A 89 -7.69 12.97 -1.87
C ALA A 89 -8.77 12.39 -0.96
N CYS A 90 -8.36 11.92 0.22
CA CYS A 90 -9.28 11.54 1.26
C CYS A 90 -9.89 12.80 1.89
N THR A 91 -11.16 13.07 1.59
CA THR A 91 -11.84 14.33 1.93
C THR A 91 -13.00 14.06 2.90
N LYS A 92 -13.14 14.91 3.92
CA LYS A 92 -14.24 14.84 4.89
C LYS A 92 -15.53 15.31 4.20
N LEU A 93 -16.56 14.48 4.17
CA LEU A 93 -17.88 14.83 3.65
C LEU A 93 -18.84 15.21 4.78
N ASP A 94 -18.76 14.50 5.91
CA ASP A 94 -19.54 14.71 7.14
C ASP A 94 -18.68 14.38 8.37
N ASP A 95 -19.23 14.49 9.59
CA ASP A 95 -18.47 14.38 10.85
C ASP A 95 -17.59 13.14 11.00
N SER A 96 -17.99 12.00 10.43
CA SER A 96 -17.22 10.76 10.43
C SER A 96 -17.06 10.11 9.06
N ILE A 97 -17.49 10.76 7.98
CA ILE A 97 -17.50 10.17 6.63
C ILE A 97 -16.39 10.82 5.82
N TYR A 98 -15.46 9.98 5.37
CA TYR A 98 -14.33 10.39 4.53
C TYR A 98 -14.36 9.57 3.24
N LYS A 99 -14.27 10.25 2.10
CA LYS A 99 -14.30 9.60 0.78
C LYS A 99 -13.14 10.06 -0.10
N CYS A 100 -12.72 9.18 -1.01
CA CYS A 100 -11.76 9.50 -2.05
C CYS A 100 -12.42 10.39 -3.11
N LEU A 101 -12.00 11.65 -3.20
CA LEU A 101 -12.54 12.62 -4.16
C LEU A 101 -11.42 13.22 -5.01
N PRO A 102 -11.72 13.70 -6.23
CA PRO A 102 -10.73 14.38 -7.06
C PRO A 102 -10.12 15.58 -6.35
N LEU A 103 -8.79 15.75 -6.47
CA LEU A 103 -8.05 16.88 -5.88
C LEU A 103 -8.63 18.27 -6.26
N ILE A 104 -9.29 18.37 -7.42
CA ILE A 104 -9.90 19.60 -7.94
C ILE A 104 -11.12 20.02 -7.10
N LYS A 105 -11.99 19.06 -6.69
CA LYS A 105 -13.15 19.33 -5.83
C LYS A 105 -12.76 19.73 -4.40
N ASN A 106 -11.52 19.46 -3.99
CA ASN A 106 -11.04 19.78 -2.65
C ASN A 106 -10.89 21.30 -2.44
N LYS A 107 -10.84 22.11 -3.52
CA LYS A 107 -10.81 23.58 -3.41
C LYS A 107 -12.17 24.19 -3.03
N ASP A 108 -13.27 23.48 -3.27
CA ASP A 108 -14.63 24.00 -3.02
C ASP A 108 -15.14 23.70 -1.60
N PHE A 109 -14.41 22.92 -0.81
CA PHE A 109 -14.75 22.58 0.59
C PHE A 109 -14.03 23.45 1.64
N TYR A 110 -13.34 24.52 1.20
CA TYR A 110 -12.70 25.53 2.05
C TYR A 110 -13.45 26.87 2.04
N PHE A 111 -14.79 26.86 2.00
CA PHE A 111 -15.60 28.05 2.25
C PHE A 111 -16.79 27.71 3.15
#